data_AF-A0AA38LFC3-F1
#
_entry.id   AF-A0AA38LFC3-F1
#
_cell.length_a   1.000
_cell.length_b   1.000
_cell.length_c   1.000
_cell.angle_alpha   90.00
_cell.angle_beta   90.00
_cell.angle_gamma   90.00
#
_symmetry.space_group_name_H-M   'P 1'
#
loop_
_entity.id
_entity.type
_entity.pdbx_description
1 polymer ?
#
loop_
_entity_poly.entity_id
_entity_poly.type
_entity_poly.pdbx_seq_one_letter_code
_entity_poly.pdbx_strand_id
1 'polypeptide(L)'
;MEEANVVESNDGTISVASAFPGHQEAVQDRDLKFLSKAVEEAYNGVNCGHGGPFGAVVVHNDEVVTSCHNMVLKYMDPTAHAEVTAVRE
;
A
#
# COMPACT_ATOMS: atom_id res chain seq x y z
N MET A 1 21.44 0.71 14.12
CA MET A 1 20.47 0.34 13.07
C MET A 1 19.50 -0.56 13.79
N GLU A 2 18.39 0.00 14.26
CA GLU A 2 17.40 -0.76 15.03
C GLU A 2 16.74 -1.75 14.08
N GLU A 3 16.89 -3.03 14.38
CA GLU A 3 16.26 -4.10 13.63
C GLU A 3 14.76 -4.06 13.92
N ALA A 4 13.95 -4.00 12.85
CA ALA A 4 12.52 -4.13 12.97
C ALA A 4 12.20 -5.53 13.52
N ASN A 5 11.71 -5.60 14.75
CA ASN A 5 11.30 -6.86 15.38
C ASN A 5 10.04 -7.39 14.67
N VAL A 6 10.23 -8.35 13.77
CA VAL A 6 9.15 -9.19 13.25
C VAL A 6 8.83 -10.22 14.34
N VAL A 7 7.66 -10.10 14.96
CA VAL A 7 7.16 -11.11 15.90
C VAL A 7 6.18 -11.99 15.12
N GLU A 8 6.61 -13.21 14.81
CA GLU A 8 5.72 -14.27 14.32
C GLU A 8 4.97 -14.89 15.50
N SER A 9 3.64 -14.90 15.43
CA SER A 9 2.81 -15.69 16.35
C SER A 9 2.60 -17.11 15.79
N ASN A 10 2.44 -18.07 16.70
CA ASN A 10 2.37 -19.52 16.42
C ASN A 10 1.20 -19.97 15.51
N ASP A 11 0.37 -19.04 15.04
CA ASP A 11 -0.78 -19.24 14.16
C ASP A 11 -0.56 -18.75 12.72
N GLY A 12 0.64 -18.27 12.37
CA GLY A 12 0.98 -17.79 11.03
C GLY A 12 0.63 -16.33 10.76
N THR A 13 0.23 -15.59 11.79
CA THR A 13 -0.13 -14.17 11.68
C THR A 13 1.13 -13.28 11.70
N ILE A 14 1.25 -12.38 10.71
CA ILE A 14 2.33 -11.38 10.65
C ILE A 14 1.82 -10.07 11.25
N SER A 15 2.49 -9.57 12.30
CA SER A 15 2.18 -8.29 12.92
C SER A 15 3.08 -7.17 12.37
N VAL A 16 2.47 -6.10 11.84
CA VAL A 16 3.18 -4.87 11.41
C VAL A 16 2.98 -3.78 12.47
N ALA A 17 4.07 -3.19 12.97
CA ALA A 17 3.99 -2.14 13.99
C ALA A 17 3.28 -0.87 13.46
N SER A 18 2.25 -0.39 14.17
CA SER A 18 1.54 0.84 13.81
C SER A 18 2.14 2.09 14.47
N ALA A 19 2.18 3.21 13.73
CA ALA A 19 2.67 4.51 14.18
C ALA A 19 1.55 5.44 14.75
N PHE A 20 0.32 4.94 14.90
CA PHE A 20 -0.84 5.72 15.33
C PHE A 20 -1.69 4.97 16.37
N PRO A 21 -2.52 5.66 17.19
CA PRO A 21 -3.26 5.03 18.30
C PRO A 21 -4.47 4.19 17.88
N GLY A 22 -4.64 3.90 16.58
CA GLY A 22 -5.66 2.98 16.10
C GLY A 22 -5.33 1.56 16.58
N HIS A 23 -6.34 0.80 17.00
CA HIS A 23 -6.14 -0.60 17.36
C HIS A 23 -5.49 -1.33 16.18
N GLN A 24 -4.31 -1.89 16.40
CA GLN A 24 -3.62 -2.70 15.41
C GLN A 24 -4.43 -3.99 15.22
N GLU A 25 -4.95 -4.19 14.01
CA GLU A 25 -5.66 -5.41 13.64
C GLU A 25 -4.70 -6.41 12.98
N ALA A 26 -5.04 -7.70 13.09
CA ALA A 26 -4.28 -8.76 12.46
C ALA A 26 -4.46 -8.74 10.93
N VAL A 27 -3.37 -8.84 10.19
CA VAL A 27 -3.38 -9.03 8.73
C VAL A 27 -4.06 -10.35 8.40
N GLN A 28 -4.96 -10.35 7.42
CA GLN A 28 -5.69 -11.53 6.97
C GLN A 28 -5.12 -12.06 5.65
N ASP A 29 -5.32 -13.35 5.34
CA ASP A 29 -4.87 -13.95 4.07
C ASP A 29 -5.40 -13.22 2.82
N ARG A 30 -6.63 -12.68 2.92
CA ARG A 30 -7.25 -11.86 1.87
C ARG A 30 -6.50 -10.56 1.58
N ASP A 31 -5.72 -10.04 2.51
CA ASP A 31 -5.04 -8.76 2.35
C ASP A 31 -3.82 -8.91 1.43
N LEU A 32 -3.21 -10.10 1.41
CA LEU A 32 -2.03 -10.39 0.60
C LEU A 32 -2.29 -10.22 -0.91
N LYS A 33 -3.48 -10.59 -1.41
CA LYS A 33 -3.85 -10.37 -2.82
C LYS A 33 -3.94 -8.88 -3.17
N PHE A 34 -4.43 -8.05 -2.25
CA PHE A 34 -4.58 -6.62 -2.47
C PHE A 34 -3.25 -5.88 -2.30
N LEU A 35 -2.45 -6.28 -1.31
CA LEU A 35 -1.10 -5.77 -1.11
C LEU A 35 -0.20 -6.09 -2.31
N SER A 36 -0.27 -7.31 -2.85
CA SER A 36 0.46 -7.70 -4.07
C SER A 36 0.09 -6.80 -5.25
N LYS A 37 -1.19 -6.43 -5.38
CA LYS A 37 -1.66 -5.51 -6.43
C LYS A 37 -1.15 -4.09 -6.24
N ALA A 38 -1.07 -3.59 -5.01
CA ALA A 38 -0.45 -2.31 -4.72
C ALA A 38 1.05 -2.30 -5.07
N VAL A 39 1.75 -3.43 -4.85
CA VAL A 39 3.15 -3.60 -5.29
C VAL A 39 3.26 -3.61 -6.81
N GLU A 40 2.34 -4.26 -7.52
CA GLU A 40 2.28 -4.23 -8.99
C GLU A 40 2.12 -2.79 -9.52
N GLU A 41 1.24 -2.00 -8.92
CA GLU A 41 1.10 -0.56 -9.25
C GLU A 41 2.40 0.21 -9.02
N ALA A 42 3.12 -0.07 -7.92
CA ALA A 42 4.41 0.55 -7.64
C ALA A 42 5.42 0.28 -8.77
N TYR A 43 5.49 -0.96 -9.27
CA TYR A 43 6.32 -1.31 -10.42
C TYR A 43 5.88 -0.59 -11.69
N ASN A 44 4.57 -0.53 -11.96
CA ASN A 44 4.05 0.16 -13.13
C ASN A 44 4.39 1.65 -13.11
N GLY A 45 4.19 2.31 -11.96
CA GLY A 45 4.45 3.74 -11.80
C GLY A 45 5.90 4.12 -12.04
N VAL A 46 6.85 3.36 -11.48
CA VAL A 46 8.29 3.62 -11.69
C VAL A 46 8.73 3.27 -13.11
N ASN A 47 8.23 2.18 -13.69
CA ASN A 47 8.56 1.78 -15.07
C ASN A 47 8.08 2.80 -16.11
N CYS A 48 6.94 3.44 -15.87
CA CYS A 48 6.41 4.50 -16.72
C CYS A 48 6.98 5.89 -16.39
N GLY A 49 7.78 6.03 -15.34
CA GLY A 49 8.33 7.32 -14.90
C GLY A 49 7.28 8.30 -14.35
N HIS A 50 6.16 7.80 -13.83
CA HIS A 50 5.09 8.64 -13.31
C HIS A 50 5.39 9.22 -11.93
N GLY A 51 6.25 8.54 -11.17
CA GLY A 51 6.55 8.85 -9.78
C GLY A 51 7.52 7.85 -9.16
N GLY A 52 7.67 7.91 -7.83
CA GLY A 52 8.41 6.89 -7.08
C GLY A 52 7.69 5.52 -7.07
N PRO A 53 8.38 4.43 -6.73
CA PRO A 53 7.83 3.07 -6.74
C PRO A 53 6.91 2.82 -5.53
N PHE A 54 5.76 3.47 -5.52
CA PHE A 54 4.74 3.33 -4.48
C PHE A 54 3.36 3.16 -5.12
N GLY A 55 2.59 2.22 -4.61
CA GLY A 55 1.24 1.92 -5.08
C GLY A 55 0.25 1.80 -3.92
N ALA A 56 -1.02 2.01 -4.24
CA ALA A 56 -2.12 1.97 -3.29
C ALA A 56 -3.36 1.40 -3.98
N VAL A 57 -4.13 0.62 -3.22
CA VAL A 57 -5.36 -0.01 -3.68
C VAL A 57 -6.44 0.27 -2.64
N VAL A 58 -7.61 0.76 -3.08
CA VAL A 58 -8.80 0.90 -2.22
C VAL A 58 -9.76 -0.23 -2.54
N VAL A 59 -10.20 -0.92 -1.49
CA VAL A 59 -11.09 -2.08 -1.59
C VAL A 59 -12.39 -1.78 -0.85
N HIS A 60 -13.52 -2.10 -1.49
CA HIS A 60 -14.84 -2.01 -0.87
C HIS A 60 -15.60 -3.32 -1.17
N ASN A 61 -16.13 -3.97 -0.13
CA ASN A 61 -16.82 -5.25 -0.25
C ASN A 61 -16.03 -6.32 -1.03
N ASP A 62 -14.74 -6.48 -0.71
CA ASP A 62 -13.82 -7.42 -1.37
C ASP A 62 -13.53 -7.16 -2.86
N GLU A 63 -13.99 -6.01 -3.39
CA GLU A 63 -13.73 -5.56 -4.75
C GLU A 63 -12.78 -4.36 -4.76
N VAL A 64 -11.85 -4.35 -5.71
CA VAL A 64 -10.95 -3.21 -5.92
C VAL A 64 -11.73 -2.08 -6.58
N VAL A 65 -11.87 -0.96 -5.89
CA VAL A 65 -12.48 0.26 -6.42
C VAL A 65 -11.45 1.07 -7.18
N THR A 66 -10.24 1.22 -6.62
CA THR A 66 -9.13 1.94 -7.24
C THR A 66 -7.81 1.19 -7.06
N SER A 67 -6.94 1.34 -8.06
CA SER A 67 -5.59 0.77 -8.12
C SER A 67 -4.71 1.84 -8.75
N CYS A 68 -3.85 2.47 -7.95
CA CYS A 68 -3.09 3.64 -8.36
C CYS A 68 -1.65 3.58 -7.86
N HIS A 69 -0.80 4.40 -8.45
CA HIS A 69 0.58 4.60 -8.03
C HIS A 69 0.90 6.09 -7.85
N ASN A 70 2.12 6.37 -7.38
CA ASN A 70 2.62 7.73 -7.28
C ASN A 70 2.63 8.42 -8.66
N MET A 71 2.01 9.60 -8.73
CA MET A 71 1.86 10.40 -9.96
C MET A 71 2.56 11.76 -9.87
N VAL A 72 3.45 11.96 -8.89
CA VAL A 72 4.08 13.27 -8.60
C VAL A 72 4.78 13.84 -9.84
N LEU A 73 5.53 13.02 -10.58
CA LEU A 73 6.24 13.46 -11.77
C LEU A 73 5.29 13.65 -12.96
N LYS A 74 4.31 12.74 -13.11
CA LYS A 74 3.35 12.77 -14.21
C LYS A 74 2.43 13.99 -14.18
N TYR A 75 1.96 14.37 -12.99
CA TYR A 75 1.03 15.49 -12.80
C TYR A 75 1.72 16.79 -12.38
N MET A 76 3.03 16.75 -12.10
CA MET A 76 3.74 17.89 -11.50
C MET A 76 3.07 18.38 -10.20
N ASP A 77 2.48 17.43 -9.45
CA ASP A 77 1.72 17.67 -8.23
C ASP A 77 2.42 16.95 -7.08
N PRO A 78 3.07 17.67 -6.14
CA PRO A 78 3.75 17.04 -5.00
C PRO A 78 2.78 16.31 -4.06
N THR A 79 1.47 16.54 -4.18
CA THR A 79 0.45 15.86 -3.38
C THR A 79 -0.05 14.56 -4.02
N ALA A 80 0.31 14.27 -5.28
CA ALA A 80 -0.14 13.10 -6.02
C ALA A 80 0.61 11.82 -5.61
N HIS A 81 0.64 11.56 -4.31
CA HIS A 81 1.07 10.29 -3.73
C HIS A 81 0.11 9.17 -4.13
N ALA A 82 0.55 7.91 -3.99
CA ALA A 82 -0.27 6.77 -4.39
C ALA A 82 -1.60 6.73 -3.61
N GLU A 83 -1.52 6.94 -2.30
CA GLU A 83 -2.67 6.95 -1.39
C GLU A 83 -3.65 8.08 -1.72
N VAL A 84 -3.12 9.29 -1.96
CA VAL A 84 -3.95 10.45 -2.31
C VAL A 84 -4.62 10.27 -3.67
N THR A 85 -3.89 9.72 -4.64
CA THR A 85 -4.42 9.43 -5.98
C THR A 85 -5.53 8.38 -5.89
N ALA A 86 -5.32 7.30 -5.15
CA ALA A 86 -6.30 6.22 -4.96
C ALA A 86 -7.59 6.68 -4.24
N VAL A 87 -7.52 7.73 -3.43
CA VAL A 87 -8.70 8.36 -2.78
C VAL A 87 -9.45 9.32 -3.72
N ARG A 88 -8.75 9.89 -4.72
CA ARG A 88 -9.34 10.85 -5.67
C ARG A 88 -10.11 10.15 -6.80
N GLU A 89 -9.65 8.98 -7.24
CA GLU A 89 -10.29 8.12 -8.25
C GLU A 89 -11.52 7.39 -7.68
#